data_AF-A0A126R9Y6-F1
#
_entry.id   AF-A0A126R9Y6-F1
#
_cell.length_a   1.000
_cell.length_b   1.000
_cell.length_c   1.000
_cell.angle_alpha   90.00
_cell.angle_beta   90.00
_cell.angle_gamma   90.00
#
_symmetry.space_group_name_H-M   'P 1'
#
loop_
_entity.id
_entity.type
_entity.pdbx_description
1 polymer ?
#
loop_
_entity_poly.entity_id
_entity_poly.type
_entity_poly.pdbx_seq_one_letter_code
_entity_poly.pdbx_strand_id
1 'polypeptide(L)'
;MLIKHLAPNGSQVVEYDRQHLALYAAMLDADAAGQHWTDAAWDLMGLDVTDTGAQACWISHLERARWIVGDGLRNAILAFGQRG
;
A
#
# COMPACT_ATOMS: atom_id res chain seq x y z
N MET A 1 11.37 -2.14 8.54
CA MET A 1 10.99 -1.95 7.13
C MET A 1 10.82 -0.46 6.90
N LEU A 2 11.43 0.10 5.85
CA LEU A 2 11.45 1.54 5.62
C LEU A 2 10.31 1.94 4.68
N ILE A 3 9.37 2.72 5.17
CA ILE A 3 8.29 3.30 4.37
C ILE A 3 8.83 4.55 3.66
N LYS A 4 8.61 4.63 2.35
CA LYS A 4 8.95 5.82 1.55
C LYS A 4 7.88 6.89 1.73
N HIS A 5 8.24 8.14 1.49
CA HIS A 5 7.29 9.25 1.57
C HIS A 5 6.11 9.12 0.59
N LEU A 6 6.33 8.49 -0.55
CA LEU A 6 5.29 8.16 -1.53
C LEU A 6 5.45 6.72 -1.99
N ALA A 7 4.32 6.06 -2.25
CA ALA A 7 4.32 4.74 -2.82
C ALA A 7 4.87 4.74 -4.26
N PRO A 8 5.38 3.60 -4.75
CA PRO A 8 5.72 3.45 -6.16
C PRO A 8 4.53 3.74 -7.06
N ASN A 9 4.80 4.37 -8.21
CA ASN A 9 3.83 4.61 -9.25
C ASN A 9 4.07 3.68 -10.46
N GLY A 10 3.12 3.69 -11.41
CA GLY A 10 3.21 2.90 -12.64
C GLY A 10 2.51 1.54 -12.57
N SER A 11 2.44 0.86 -13.72
CA SER A 11 1.64 -0.36 -13.93
C SER A 11 2.38 -1.67 -13.68
N GLN A 12 3.56 -1.63 -13.05
CA GLN A 12 4.38 -2.81 -12.77
C GLN A 12 4.57 -2.98 -11.27
N VAL A 13 4.54 -4.23 -10.81
CA VAL A 13 4.85 -4.60 -9.42
C VAL A 13 6.36 -4.57 -9.22
N VAL A 14 6.84 -3.70 -8.34
CA VAL A 14 8.25 -3.55 -8.00
C VAL A 14 8.57 -4.26 -6.69
N GLU A 15 9.86 -4.38 -6.39
CA GLU A 15 10.31 -5.06 -5.16
C GLU A 15 9.79 -4.40 -3.87
N TYR A 16 9.63 -3.07 -3.88
CA TYR A 16 9.00 -2.36 -2.78
C TYR A 16 7.60 -2.92 -2.48
N ASP A 17 6.77 -3.14 -3.49
CA ASP A 17 5.42 -3.67 -3.28
C ASP A 17 5.45 -5.05 -2.63
N ARG A 18 6.36 -5.94 -3.07
CA ARG A 18 6.51 -7.30 -2.52
C ARG A 18 6.87 -7.29 -1.05
N GLN A 19 7.76 -6.38 -0.65
CA GLN A 19 8.16 -6.20 0.74
C GLN A 19 7.03 -5.59 1.59
N HIS A 20 6.11 -4.83 0.97
CA HIS A 20 5.04 -4.10 1.64
C HIS A 20 3.66 -4.76 1.55
N LEU A 21 3.54 -6.00 1.07
CA LEU A 21 2.25 -6.69 0.92
C LEU A 21 1.45 -6.80 2.22
N ALA A 22 2.10 -7.12 3.34
CA ALA A 22 1.42 -7.22 4.63
C ALA A 22 0.88 -5.86 5.11
N LEU A 23 1.64 -4.79 4.87
CA LEU A 23 1.20 -3.42 5.15
C LEU A 23 0.01 -3.05 4.26
N TYR A 24 0.07 -3.34 2.97
CA TYR A 24 -1.04 -3.07 2.04
C TYR A 24 -2.31 -3.81 2.42
N ALA A 25 -2.23 -5.07 2.84
CA ALA A 25 -3.38 -5.80 3.34
C ALA A 25 -4.00 -5.12 4.58
N ALA A 26 -3.17 -4.77 5.56
CA ALA A 26 -3.64 -4.10 6.78
C ALA A 26 -4.26 -2.72 6.50
N MET A 27 -3.69 -1.95 5.55
CA MET A 27 -4.26 -0.66 5.14
C MET A 27 -5.62 -0.81 4.47
N LEU A 28 -5.80 -1.85 3.64
CA LEU A 28 -7.08 -2.14 3.01
C LEU A 28 -8.13 -2.59 4.02
N ASP A 29 -7.75 -3.40 5.01
CA ASP A 29 -8.65 -3.82 6.09
C ASP A 29 -9.08 -2.63 6.95
N ALA A 30 -8.15 -1.72 7.30
CA ALA A 30 -8.45 -0.51 8.06
C ALA A 30 -9.41 0.43 7.29
N ASP A 31 -9.17 0.62 5.98
CA ASP A 31 -10.06 1.41 5.11
C ASP A 31 -11.45 0.78 5.00
N ALA A 32 -11.54 -0.54 4.83
CA ALA A 32 -12.80 -1.27 4.78
C ALA A 32 -13.58 -1.26 6.11
N ALA A 33 -12.87 -1.23 7.24
CA ALA A 33 -13.45 -1.07 8.58
C ALA A 33 -13.91 0.37 8.88
N GLY A 34 -13.62 1.33 7.98
CA GLY A 34 -13.93 2.75 8.19
C GLY A 34 -13.09 3.39 9.28
N GLN A 35 -11.90 2.85 9.57
CA GLN A 35 -10.98 3.42 10.54
C GLN A 35 -10.51 4.81 10.08
N HIS A 36 -10.37 5.74 11.02
CA HIS A 36 -9.81 7.06 10.71
C HIS A 36 -8.38 6.93 10.20
N TRP A 37 -8.08 7.58 9.07
CA TRP A 37 -6.78 7.46 8.41
C TRP A 37 -5.61 7.88 9.31
N THR A 38 -5.82 8.83 10.23
CA THR A 38 -4.78 9.28 11.16
C THR A 38 -4.36 8.16 12.12
N ASP A 39 -5.34 7.44 12.67
CA ASP A 39 -5.10 6.36 13.62
C ASP A 39 -4.42 5.19 12.90
N ALA A 40 -4.94 4.84 11.71
CA ALA A 40 -4.35 3.79 10.89
C ALA A 40 -2.94 4.15 10.37
N ALA A 41 -2.69 5.41 10.01
CA ALA A 41 -1.38 5.88 9.58
C ALA A 41 -0.33 5.84 10.71
N TRP A 42 -0.73 6.19 11.93
CA TRP A 42 0.11 6.04 13.11
C TRP A 42 0.39 4.57 13.41
N ASP A 43 -0.66 3.75 13.51
CA ASP A 43 -0.55 2.34 13.93
C ASP A 43 0.17 1.46 12.91
N LEU A 44 -0.14 1.63 11.62
CA LEU A 44 0.35 0.75 10.55
C LEU A 44 1.65 1.24 9.92
N MET A 45 1.81 2.57 9.80
CA MET A 45 2.93 3.18 9.07
C MET A 45 3.90 3.93 9.99
N GLY A 46 3.56 4.14 11.26
CA GLY A 46 4.38 4.94 12.18
C GLY A 46 4.50 6.40 11.74
N LEU A 47 3.53 6.93 10.99
CA LEU A 47 3.56 8.30 10.51
C LEU A 47 3.19 9.28 11.61
N ASP A 48 3.95 10.36 11.73
CA ASP A 48 3.51 11.54 12.48
C ASP A 48 2.43 12.27 11.66
N VAL A 49 1.17 12.14 12.07
CA VAL A 49 0.01 12.71 11.38
C VAL A 49 -0.02 14.25 11.41
N THR A 50 0.83 14.89 12.22
CA THR A 50 0.98 16.34 12.23
C THR A 50 1.89 16.86 11.12
N ASP A 51 2.70 15.97 10.51
CA ASP A 51 3.50 16.32 9.34
C ASP A 51 2.59 16.55 8.12
N THR A 52 2.80 17.69 7.47
CA THR A 52 2.15 18.08 6.21
C THR A 52 2.13 17.00 5.13
N GLY A 53 3.15 16.12 5.10
CA GLY A 53 3.24 15.05 4.12
C GLY A 53 2.61 13.72 4.53
N ALA A 54 2.19 13.55 5.78
CA ALA A 54 1.69 12.27 6.29
C ALA A 54 0.43 11.80 5.56
N GLN A 55 -0.50 12.72 5.30
CA GLN A 55 -1.73 12.40 4.58
C GLN A 55 -1.45 11.96 3.13
N ALA A 56 -0.53 12.64 2.44
CA ALA A 56 -0.14 12.26 1.08
C ALA A 56 0.58 10.90 1.04
N CYS A 57 1.43 10.62 2.03
CA CYS A 57 2.07 9.33 2.21
C CYS A 57 1.02 8.23 2.38
N TRP A 58 0.08 8.39 3.32
CA TRP A 58 -1.03 7.45 3.55
C TRP A 58 -1.83 7.20 2.26
N ILE A 59 -2.32 8.27 1.61
CA ILE A 59 -3.15 8.17 0.41
C ILE A 59 -2.42 7.42 -0.71
N SER A 60 -1.16 7.78 -1.00
CA SER A 60 -0.40 7.14 -2.07
C SER A 60 -0.21 5.64 -1.84
N HIS A 61 0.02 5.22 -0.59
CA HIS A 61 0.17 3.81 -0.23
C HIS A 61 -1.16 3.06 -0.28
N LEU A 62 -2.27 3.70 0.13
CA LEU A 62 -3.60 3.11 0.05
C LEU A 62 -4.04 2.94 -1.42
N GLU A 63 -3.80 3.94 -2.26
CA GLU A 63 -4.03 3.84 -3.71
C GLU A 63 -3.18 2.73 -4.33
N ARG A 64 -1.91 2.63 -3.94
CA ARG A 64 -1.03 1.56 -4.40
C ARG A 64 -1.53 0.18 -3.94
N ALA A 65 -1.98 0.05 -2.69
CA ALA A 65 -2.56 -1.18 -2.16
C ALA A 65 -3.81 -1.60 -2.96
N ARG A 66 -4.71 -0.66 -3.25
CA ARG A 66 -5.90 -0.89 -4.09
C ARG A 66 -5.52 -1.32 -5.49
N TRP A 67 -4.50 -0.69 -6.09
CA TRP A 67 -3.98 -1.10 -7.39
C TRP A 67 -3.42 -2.54 -7.35
N ILE A 68 -2.63 -2.88 -6.33
CA ILE A 68 -2.07 -4.22 -6.16
C ILE A 68 -3.16 -5.29 -6.03
N VAL A 69 -4.29 -5.01 -5.38
CA VAL A 69 -5.39 -6.00 -5.22
C VAL A 69 -6.36 -6.02 -6.42
N GLY A 70 -6.53 -4.90 -7.14
CA GLY A 70 -7.37 -4.81 -8.33
C GLY A 70 -6.67 -5.27 -9.62
N ASP A 71 -6.02 -4.33 -10.32
CA ASP A 71 -5.40 -4.57 -11.62
C ASP A 71 -3.99 -5.21 -11.53
N GLY A 72 -3.27 -4.90 -10.45
CA GLY A 72 -1.94 -5.45 -10.14
C GLY A 72 -1.99 -6.95 -9.81
N LEU A 73 -3.02 -7.43 -9.11
CA LEU A 73 -3.18 -8.84 -8.73
C LEU A 73 -3.43 -9.69 -9.97
N ARG A 74 -4.25 -9.20 -10.91
CA ARG A 74 -4.48 -9.84 -12.22
C ARG A 74 -3.16 -10.01 -12.98
N ASN A 75 -2.35 -8.95 -13.08
CA ASN A 75 -1.05 -9.01 -13.74
C ASN A 75 -0.04 -9.88 -12.99
N ALA A 76 -0.05 -9.86 -11.65
CA ALA A 76 0.80 -10.69 -10.81
C ALA A 76 0.46 -12.17 -10.98
N ILE A 77 -0.82 -12.55 -10.93
CA ILE A 77 -1.27 -13.94 -11.17
C ILE A 77 -0.86 -14.42 -12.56
N LEU A 78 -0.96 -13.57 -13.59
CA LEU A 78 -0.46 -13.90 -14.94
C LEU A 78 1.06 -14.09 -14.96
N ALA A 79 1.83 -13.27 -14.24
CA ALA A 79 3.28 -13.40 -14.12
C ALA A 79 3.71 -14.63 -13.30
N PHE A 80 2.92 -15.04 -12.30
CA PHE A 80 3.17 -16.23 -11.50
C PHE A 80 2.72 -17.54 -12.18
N GLY A 81 1.79 -17.47 -13.14
CA GLY A 81 1.31 -18.62 -13.93
C GLY A 81 2.20 -19.04 -15.11
N GLN A 82 3.34 -18.37 -15.35
CA GLN A 82 4.26 -18.67 -16.45
C GLN A 82 5.54 -19.39 -16.01
N ARG A 83 5.59 -19.91 -14.77
CA ARG A 83 6.61 -20.86 -14.30
C ARG A 83 5.99 -22.21 -13.95
N GLY A 84 5.23 -22.77 -14.90
CA GLY A 84 4.77 -24.17 -14.90
C GLY A 84 5.41 -24.89 -16.08
#